data_AF-A0A1J4UM15-F1
#
_entry.id   AF-A0A1J4UM15-F1
#
_cell.length_a   1.000
_cell.length_b   1.000
_cell.length_c   1.000
_cell.angle_alpha   90.00
_cell.angle_beta   90.00
_cell.angle_gamma   90.00
#
_symmetry.space_group_name_H-M   'P 1'
#
loop_
_entity.id
_entity.type
_entity.pdbx_description
1 polymer ?
#
loop_
_entity_poly.entity_id
_entity_poly.type
_entity_poly.pdbx_seq_one_letter_code
_entity_poly.pdbx_strand_id
1 'polypeptide(L)'
;MDLLQAIFIALCSLVYIYTARVVNFKWGGRDKIKKYQQEIKDYQNELLAASKRNDEKELERIRLRESEMNAKMGDMMMLPFKSMFVILPLFFVFTGITLLGFNFPGIVPGFFPDFATTLPIELHPIGFNLLDLGSYGNFITHIPTTGQYGPRGFFITAGIFIGILLEAVMSRLEARTANQKA
;
A
#
# COMPACT_ATOMS: atom_id res chain seq x y z
N MET A 1 -23.14 -10.64 -17.95
CA MET A 1 -23.20 -9.31 -17.29
C MET A 1 -21.93 -9.00 -16.50
N ASP A 2 -21.14 -10.04 -16.18
CA ASP A 2 -20.00 -9.98 -15.27
C ASP A 2 -18.86 -9.08 -15.77
N LEU A 3 -18.66 -8.94 -17.09
CA LEU A 3 -17.64 -8.05 -17.64
C LEU A 3 -17.89 -6.56 -17.32
N LEU A 4 -19.15 -6.11 -17.42
CA LEU A 4 -19.49 -4.71 -17.12
C LEU A 4 -19.30 -4.40 -15.64
N GLN A 5 -19.69 -5.34 -14.77
CA GLN A 5 -19.49 -5.26 -13.33
C GLN A 5 -17.99 -5.25 -12.98
N ALA A 6 -17.18 -6.10 -13.62
CA ALA A 6 -15.74 -6.12 -13.45
C ALA A 6 -15.09 -4.79 -13.87
N ILE A 7 -15.48 -4.22 -15.01
CA ILE A 7 -14.98 -2.91 -15.45
C ILE A 7 -15.34 -1.83 -14.43
N PHE A 8 -16.57 -1.83 -13.90
CA PHE A 8 -16.99 -0.86 -12.90
C PHE A 8 -16.20 -0.99 -11.59
N ILE A 9 -16.00 -2.22 -11.10
CA ILE A 9 -15.21 -2.47 -9.89
C ILE A 9 -13.75 -2.04 -10.10
N ALA A 10 -13.17 -2.31 -11.28
CA ALA A 10 -11.83 -1.87 -11.63
C ALA A 10 -11.72 -0.33 -11.70
N LEU A 11 -12.76 0.37 -12.19
CA LEU A 11 -12.83 1.83 -12.15
C LEU A 11 -12.88 2.35 -10.70
N CYS A 12 -13.65 1.71 -9.81
CA CYS A 12 -13.62 2.03 -8.38
C CYS A 12 -12.22 1.83 -7.78
N SER A 13 -11.54 0.73 -8.10
CA SER A 13 -10.15 0.48 -7.67
C SER A 13 -9.21 1.57 -8.18
N LEU A 14 -9.35 2.00 -9.44
CA LEU A 14 -8.55 3.08 -10.01
C LEU A 14 -8.77 4.41 -9.28
N VAL A 15 -10.03 4.77 -9.00
CA VAL A 15 -10.37 5.98 -8.23
C VAL A 15 -9.80 5.91 -6.81
N TYR A 16 -9.88 4.75 -6.17
CA TYR A 16 -9.30 4.52 -4.84
C TYR A 16 -7.78 4.71 -4.85
N ILE A 17 -7.06 4.06 -5.76
CA ILE A 17 -5.60 4.17 -5.88
C ILE A 17 -5.20 5.61 -6.18
N TYR A 18 -5.91 6.27 -7.09
CA TYR A 18 -5.64 7.67 -7.43
C TYR A 18 -5.80 8.57 -6.20
N THR A 19 -6.87 8.39 -5.44
CA THR A 19 -7.12 9.15 -4.20
C THR A 19 -6.04 8.85 -3.16
N ALA A 20 -5.73 7.58 -2.92
CA ALA A 20 -4.69 7.16 -1.99
C ALA A 20 -3.33 7.76 -2.35
N ARG A 21 -3.01 7.82 -3.65
CA ARG A 21 -1.80 8.46 -4.16
C ARG A 21 -1.78 9.96 -3.88
N VAL A 22 -2.86 10.67 -4.18
CA VAL A 22 -2.94 12.13 -3.93
C VAL A 22 -2.77 12.43 -2.45
N VAL A 23 -3.39 11.63 -1.58
CA VAL A 23 -3.25 11.75 -0.12
C VAL A 23 -1.81 11.46 0.31
N ASN A 24 -1.20 10.37 -0.18
CA ASN A 24 0.19 10.03 0.12
C ASN A 24 1.16 11.11 -0.38
N PHE A 25 0.89 11.73 -1.53
CA PHE A 25 1.74 12.78 -2.06
C PHE A 25 1.66 14.05 -1.22
N LYS A 26 0.44 14.47 -0.82
CA LYS A 26 0.26 15.69 -0.03
C LYS A 26 0.63 15.51 1.44
N TRP A 27 0.29 14.36 2.05
CA TRP A 27 0.35 14.16 3.50
C TRP A 27 1.37 13.10 3.95
N GLY A 28 1.87 12.27 3.04
CA GLY A 28 2.84 11.20 3.36
C GLY A 28 4.29 11.67 3.49
N GLY A 29 4.58 12.97 3.34
CA GLY A 29 5.89 13.53 3.66
C GLY A 29 7.05 13.00 2.81
N ARG A 30 6.81 12.69 1.53
CA ARG A 30 7.76 12.00 0.63
C ARG A 30 9.14 12.64 0.58
N ASP A 31 9.22 13.98 0.60
CA ASP A 31 10.50 14.70 0.57
C ASP A 31 11.29 14.56 1.87
N LYS A 32 10.59 14.59 3.02
CA LYS A 32 11.23 14.36 4.33
C LYS A 32 11.74 12.93 4.44
N ILE A 33 10.97 11.95 3.96
CA ILE A 33 11.40 10.55 3.91
C ILE A 33 12.66 10.41 3.06
N LYS A 34 12.70 11.00 1.86
CA LYS A 34 13.91 10.97 1.01
C LYS A 34 15.12 11.61 1.69
N LYS A 35 14.92 12.75 2.35
CA LYS A 35 16.00 13.42 3.09
C LYS A 35 16.53 12.56 4.23
N TYR A 36 15.65 12.00 5.05
CA TYR A 36 16.04 11.11 6.16
C TYR A 36 16.69 9.82 5.66
N GLN A 37 16.23 9.23 4.56
CA GLN A 37 16.86 8.07 3.93
C GLN A 37 18.31 8.37 3.52
N GLN A 38 18.56 9.55 2.95
CA GLN A 38 19.91 9.96 2.58
C GLN A 38 20.79 10.15 3.82
N GLU A 39 20.31 10.87 4.83
CA GLU A 39 21.07 11.10 6.07
C GLU A 39 21.39 9.80 6.83
N ILE A 40 20.46 8.85 6.87
CA ILE A 40 20.69 7.52 7.46
C ILE A 40 21.72 6.74 6.65
N LYS A 41 21.67 6.81 5.31
CA LYS A 41 22.65 6.15 4.44
C LYS A 41 24.06 6.73 4.64
N ASP A 42 24.15 8.06 4.74
CA ASP A 42 25.42 8.74 4.98
C ASP A 42 25.99 8.38 6.37
N TYR A 43 25.13 8.34 7.40
CA TYR A 43 25.49 7.85 8.73
C TYR A 43 26.01 6.40 8.73
N GLN A 44 25.32 5.49 8.03
CA GLN A 44 25.73 4.08 7.90
C GLN A 44 27.09 3.96 7.21
N ASN A 45 27.35 4.79 6.19
CA ASN A 45 28.65 4.83 5.52
C ASN A 45 29.76 5.37 6.43
N GLU A 46 29.51 6.43 7.20
CA GLU A 46 30.45 6.97 8.20
C GLU A 46 30.80 5.89 9.25
N LEU A 47 29.79 5.21 9.79
CA LEU A 47 29.96 4.17 10.79
C LEU A 47 30.78 2.99 10.25
N LEU A 48 30.51 2.57 9.02
CA LEU A 48 31.25 1.49 8.35
C LEU A 48 32.69 1.91 8.03
N ALA A 49 32.93 3.17 7.65
CA ALA A 49 34.28 3.68 7.41
C ALA A 49 35.10 3.77 8.70
N ALA A 50 34.53 4.31 9.78
CA ALA A 50 35.18 4.40 11.09
C ALA A 50 35.45 3.01 11.69
N SER A 51 34.49 2.09 11.55
CA SER A 51 34.65 0.68 11.99
C SER A 51 35.78 -0.01 11.23
N LYS A 52 35.90 0.19 9.91
CA LYS A 52 37.02 -0.36 9.12
C LYS A 52 38.38 0.21 9.53
N ARG A 53 38.41 1.45 10.01
CA ARG A 53 39.63 2.13 10.47
C ARG A 53 39.99 1.83 11.94
N ASN A 54 39.12 1.14 12.69
CA ASN A 54 39.25 0.90 14.13
C ASN A 54 39.52 2.19 14.94
N ASP A 55 38.97 3.33 14.50
CA ASP A 55 39.11 4.60 15.21
C ASP A 55 38.03 4.71 16.31
N GLU A 56 38.40 4.34 17.53
CA GLU A 56 37.49 4.34 18.69
C GLU A 56 36.91 5.73 19.00
N LYS A 57 37.69 6.80 18.81
CA LYS A 57 37.23 8.17 19.10
C LYS A 57 36.22 8.64 18.06
N GLU A 58 36.45 8.31 16.79
CA GLU A 58 35.50 8.62 15.72
C GLU A 58 34.21 7.79 15.87
N LEU A 59 34.32 6.52 16.26
CA LEU A 59 33.17 5.67 16.55
C LEU A 59 32.31 6.20 17.70
N GLU A 60 32.92 6.68 18.79
CA GLU A 60 32.19 7.26 19.92
C GLU A 60 31.43 8.54 19.50
N ARG A 61 32.08 9.41 18.70
CA ARG A 61 31.42 10.60 18.14
C ARG A 61 30.24 10.24 17.22
N ILE A 62 30.36 9.17 16.44
CA ILE A 62 29.28 8.70 15.55
C ILE A 62 28.13 8.09 16.39
N ARG A 63 28.43 7.33 17.45
CA ARG A 63 27.41 6.78 18.36
C ARG A 63 26.61 7.86 19.08
N LEU A 64 27.20 9.01 19.38
CA LEU A 64 26.45 10.15 19.94
C LEU A 64 25.32 10.65 19.01
N ARG A 65 25.44 10.42 17.69
CA ARG A 65 24.40 10.75 16.69
C ARG A 65 23.38 9.61 16.49
N GLU A 66 23.55 8.46 17.13
CA GLU A 66 22.67 7.30 16.98
C GLU A 66 21.24 7.60 17.44
N SER A 67 21.08 8.34 18.55
CA SER A 67 19.76 8.74 19.05
C SER A 67 19.02 9.65 18.06
N GLU A 68 19.74 10.57 17.40
CA GLU A 68 19.17 11.42 16.34
C GLU A 68 18.77 10.60 15.12
N MET A 69 19.58 9.63 14.71
CA MET A 69 19.25 8.76 13.58
C MET A 69 18.05 7.86 13.88
N ASN A 70 17.97 7.32 15.11
CA ASN A 70 16.84 6.53 15.56
C ASN A 70 15.55 7.35 15.60
N ALA A 71 15.62 8.61 16.04
CA ALA A 71 14.48 9.52 16.00
C ALA A 71 14.01 9.79 14.56
N LYS A 72 14.94 10.04 13.63
CA LYS A 72 14.61 10.21 12.20
C LYS A 72 14.02 8.95 11.58
N MET A 73 14.50 7.76 11.97
CA MET A 73 13.92 6.49 11.54
C MET A 73 12.49 6.32 12.07
N GLY A 74 12.24 6.70 13.33
CA GLY A 74 10.89 6.74 13.90
C GLY A 74 9.96 7.70 13.15
N ASP A 75 10.44 8.91 12.83
CA ASP A 75 9.68 9.88 12.04
C ASP A 75 9.36 9.34 10.63
N MET A 76 10.32 8.69 9.97
CA MET A 76 10.11 8.05 8.67
C MET A 76 8.99 7.01 8.73
N MET A 77 8.91 6.24 9.81
CA MET A 77 7.83 5.26 10.01
C MET A 77 6.49 5.95 10.26
N MET A 78 6.47 7.06 10.99
CA MET A 78 5.23 7.78 11.36
C MET A 78 4.64 8.63 10.24
N LEU A 79 5.46 9.10 9.30
CA LEU A 79 4.98 9.94 8.19
C LEU A 79 3.92 9.23 7.31
N PRO A 80 4.08 7.96 6.89
CA PRO A 80 3.03 7.20 6.21
C PRO A 80 1.77 6.93 7.04
N PHE A 81 1.86 6.85 8.37
CA PHE A 81 0.67 6.63 9.19
C PHE A 81 -0.33 7.78 9.08
N LYS A 82 0.14 9.02 8.87
CA LYS A 82 -0.73 10.19 8.68
C LYS A 82 -1.66 10.03 7.48
N SER A 83 -1.14 9.54 6.35
CA SER A 83 -1.98 9.27 5.18
C SER A 83 -2.85 8.03 5.37
N MET A 84 -2.38 7.04 6.13
CA MET A 84 -3.15 5.85 6.46
C MET A 84 -4.47 6.16 7.18
N PHE A 85 -4.51 7.18 8.04
CA PHE A 85 -5.76 7.62 8.71
C PHE A 85 -6.86 8.09 7.75
N VAL A 86 -6.53 8.46 6.52
CA VAL A 86 -7.50 8.84 5.49
C VAL A 86 -7.78 7.66 4.55
N ILE A 87 -6.71 6.97 4.15
CA ILE A 87 -6.78 5.87 3.18
C ILE A 87 -7.56 4.68 3.75
N LEU A 88 -7.43 4.43 5.06
CA LEU A 88 -8.03 3.27 5.72
C LEU A 88 -9.56 3.42 5.90
N PRO A 89 -10.13 4.54 6.40
CA PRO A 89 -11.58 4.74 6.35
C PRO A 89 -12.13 4.68 4.93
N LEU A 90 -11.42 5.27 3.96
CA LEU A 90 -11.82 5.22 2.56
C LEU A 90 -11.87 3.77 2.05
N PHE A 91 -10.86 2.96 2.38
CA PHE A 91 -10.83 1.54 2.05
C PHE A 91 -12.09 0.82 2.58
N PHE A 92 -12.46 1.04 3.83
CA PHE A 92 -13.66 0.43 4.42
C PHE A 92 -14.97 0.90 3.78
N VAL A 93 -15.06 2.16 3.33
CA VAL A 93 -16.20 2.65 2.56
C VAL A 93 -16.34 1.90 1.24
N PHE A 94 -15.23 1.56 0.57
CA PHE A 94 -15.27 0.81 -0.69
C PHE A 94 -15.52 -0.68 -0.49
N THR A 95 -14.84 -1.32 0.48
CA THR A 95 -14.89 -2.77 0.65
C THR A 95 -16.02 -3.26 1.54
N GLY A 96 -16.54 -2.44 2.45
CA GLY A 96 -17.59 -2.80 3.39
C GLY A 96 -17.15 -3.85 4.40
N ILE A 97 -16.58 -3.41 5.51
CA ILE A 97 -16.14 -4.26 6.62
C ILE A 97 -16.61 -3.61 7.92
N THR A 98 -16.94 -4.43 8.91
CA THR A 98 -17.22 -3.94 10.25
C THR A 98 -15.90 -3.59 10.96
N LEU A 99 -15.71 -2.31 11.30
CA LEU A 99 -14.56 -1.85 12.07
C LEU A 99 -15.04 -1.21 13.37
N LEU A 100 -14.53 -1.68 14.52
CA LEU A 100 -14.82 -1.09 15.85
C LEU A 100 -16.33 -0.92 16.13
N GLY A 101 -17.16 -1.85 15.65
CA GLY A 101 -18.63 -1.80 15.81
C GLY A 101 -19.38 -0.97 14.76
N PHE A 102 -18.68 -0.25 13.88
CA PHE A 102 -19.29 0.44 12.74
C PHE A 102 -19.37 -0.51 11.55
N ASN A 103 -20.59 -0.83 11.10
CA ASN A 103 -20.81 -1.64 9.91
C ASN A 103 -20.84 -0.74 8.67
N PHE A 104 -19.79 -0.82 7.86
CA PHE A 104 -19.76 -0.16 6.56
C PHE A 104 -20.38 -1.10 5.53
N PRO A 105 -21.49 -0.75 4.87
CA PRO A 105 -22.13 -1.62 3.88
C PRO A 105 -21.23 -1.87 2.65
N GLY A 106 -20.28 -0.98 2.39
CA GLY A 106 -19.35 -1.08 1.27
C GLY A 106 -20.01 -0.70 -0.06
N ILE A 107 -19.43 0.24 -0.79
CA ILE A 107 -19.94 0.63 -2.11
C ILE A 107 -19.86 -0.57 -3.06
N VAL A 108 -18.72 -1.26 -3.11
CA VAL A 108 -18.50 -2.34 -4.07
C VAL A 108 -19.38 -3.57 -3.80
N PRO A 109 -19.37 -4.17 -2.59
CA PRO A 109 -20.25 -5.32 -2.31
C PRO A 109 -21.74 -4.94 -2.23
N GLY A 110 -22.09 -3.70 -1.90
CA GLY A 110 -23.49 -3.26 -1.83
C GLY A 110 -24.14 -3.13 -3.21
N PHE A 111 -23.40 -2.65 -4.22
CA PHE A 111 -23.91 -2.54 -5.59
C PHE A 111 -23.78 -3.83 -6.40
N PHE A 112 -22.82 -4.70 -6.06
CA PHE A 112 -22.54 -5.94 -6.79
C PHE A 112 -22.46 -7.16 -5.85
N PRO A 113 -23.54 -7.48 -5.11
CA PRO A 113 -23.51 -8.58 -4.14
C PRO A 113 -23.28 -9.93 -4.80
N ASP A 114 -23.79 -10.16 -6.01
CA ASP A 114 -23.72 -11.46 -6.69
C ASP A 114 -22.50 -11.60 -7.62
N PHE A 115 -21.57 -10.64 -7.59
CA PHE A 115 -20.40 -10.68 -8.46
C PHE A 115 -19.43 -11.79 -8.02
N ALA A 116 -19.07 -12.66 -8.96
CA ALA A 116 -18.03 -13.65 -8.79
C ALA A 116 -17.20 -13.75 -10.07
N THR A 117 -15.88 -13.78 -9.94
CA THR A 117 -14.97 -13.96 -11.08
C THR A 117 -13.87 -14.95 -10.72
N THR A 118 -13.43 -15.74 -11.68
CA THR A 118 -12.26 -16.61 -11.52
C THR A 118 -11.00 -15.90 -12.01
N LEU A 119 -9.96 -15.85 -11.20
CA LEU A 119 -8.64 -15.39 -11.65
C LEU A 119 -7.78 -16.60 -12.01
N PRO A 120 -6.91 -16.49 -13.04
CA PRO A 120 -6.01 -17.59 -13.44
C PRO A 120 -4.83 -17.79 -12.47
N ILE A 121 -4.74 -16.98 -11.40
CA ILE A 121 -3.68 -17.01 -10.39
C ILE A 121 -4.35 -17.10 -9.02
N GLU A 122 -3.98 -18.11 -8.25
CA GLU A 122 -4.44 -18.27 -6.86
C GLU A 122 -3.62 -17.37 -5.93
N LEU A 123 -4.26 -16.36 -5.36
CA LEU A 123 -3.69 -15.51 -4.30
C LEU A 123 -3.99 -16.05 -2.88
N HIS A 124 -4.42 -17.32 -2.78
CA HIS A 124 -4.75 -18.00 -1.52
C HIS A 124 -3.59 -18.28 -0.53
N PRO A 125 -2.28 -18.32 -0.89
CA PRO A 125 -1.27 -18.77 0.08
C PRO A 125 -0.95 -17.75 1.18
N ILE A 126 -1.47 -16.52 1.13
CA ILE A 126 -1.21 -15.47 2.11
C ILE A 126 -2.43 -15.29 3.02
N GLY A 127 -2.85 -16.32 3.77
CA GLY A 127 -3.65 -16.29 5.02
C GLY A 127 -4.78 -15.25 5.25
N PHE A 128 -5.23 -14.51 4.24
CA PHE A 128 -6.12 -13.37 4.36
C PHE A 128 -7.51 -13.80 3.90
N ASN A 129 -8.34 -14.20 4.87
CA ASN A 129 -9.81 -14.26 4.73
C ASN A 129 -10.43 -12.93 4.24
N LEU A 130 -9.63 -11.87 4.11
CA LEU A 130 -9.99 -10.58 3.50
C LEU A 130 -10.30 -10.69 1.99
N LEU A 131 -9.64 -11.61 1.28
CA LEU A 131 -9.84 -11.85 -0.15
C LEU A 131 -11.00 -12.83 -0.42
N ASP A 132 -11.30 -13.67 0.57
CA ASP A 132 -12.26 -14.78 0.48
C ASP A 132 -13.63 -14.46 1.11
N LEU A 133 -13.91 -13.18 1.33
CA LEU A 133 -15.21 -12.73 1.83
C LEU A 133 -16.22 -12.72 0.69
N GLY A 134 -16.77 -13.92 0.46
CA GLY A 134 -18.06 -14.11 -0.18
C GLY A 134 -19.10 -13.12 0.34
N SER A 135 -20.03 -12.79 -0.55
CA SER A 135 -21.10 -11.81 -0.41
C SER A 135 -21.65 -11.67 1.02
N TYR A 136 -21.83 -10.42 1.47
CA TYR A 136 -22.53 -10.10 2.72
C TYR A 136 -23.86 -10.88 2.74
N GLY A 137 -23.97 -11.93 3.58
CA GLY A 137 -25.25 -12.55 3.92
C GLY A 137 -25.37 -14.06 3.73
N ASN A 138 -24.44 -14.74 3.07
CA ASN A 138 -24.54 -16.20 2.93
C ASN A 138 -23.32 -16.91 3.51
N PHE A 139 -23.50 -17.40 4.74
CA PHE A 139 -22.75 -18.51 5.33
C PHE A 139 -23.09 -19.84 4.61
N ILE A 140 -23.17 -19.82 3.27
CA ILE A 140 -23.57 -20.98 2.46
C ILE A 140 -22.30 -21.66 1.95
N THR A 141 -21.79 -22.56 2.79
CA THR A 141 -21.53 -23.99 2.49
C THR A 141 -20.84 -24.43 1.20
N HIS A 142 -20.25 -23.55 0.41
CA HIS A 142 -19.37 -23.96 -0.67
C HIS A 142 -17.99 -23.37 -0.41
N ILE A 143 -17.10 -24.27 0.02
CA ILE A 143 -15.65 -24.18 -0.15
C ILE A 143 -15.41 -23.39 -1.43
N PRO A 144 -14.68 -22.26 -1.39
CA PRO A 144 -14.33 -21.54 -2.61
C PRO A 144 -13.67 -22.58 -3.51
N THR A 145 -14.33 -22.90 -4.62
CA THR A 145 -13.65 -23.65 -5.67
C THR A 145 -12.46 -22.77 -6.04
N THR A 146 -11.28 -23.36 -5.94
CA THR A 146 -9.97 -22.72 -6.11
C THR A 146 -10.02 -21.62 -7.18
N GLY A 147 -9.78 -20.37 -6.75
CA GLY A 147 -9.65 -19.22 -7.65
C GLY A 147 -10.90 -18.36 -7.90
N GLN A 148 -12.02 -18.56 -7.19
CA GLN A 148 -13.17 -17.64 -7.24
C GLN A 148 -12.99 -16.43 -6.31
N TYR A 149 -13.21 -15.22 -6.84
CA TYR A 149 -13.11 -13.95 -6.13
C TYR A 149 -14.45 -13.23 -6.15
N GLY A 150 -14.94 -12.84 -4.97
CA GLY A 150 -16.09 -11.95 -4.82
C GLY A 150 -15.78 -10.49 -5.14
N PRO A 151 -16.75 -9.57 -4.99
CA PRO A 151 -16.61 -8.16 -5.37
C PRO A 151 -15.46 -7.46 -4.62
N ARG A 152 -15.23 -7.82 -3.35
CA ARG A 152 -14.12 -7.29 -2.54
C ARG A 152 -12.76 -7.82 -2.98
N GLY A 153 -12.65 -9.14 -3.15
CA GLY A 153 -11.43 -9.79 -3.59
C GLY A 153 -10.99 -9.23 -4.95
N PHE A 154 -11.94 -9.06 -5.87
CA PHE A 154 -11.65 -8.46 -7.17
C PHE A 154 -11.25 -6.97 -7.06
N PHE A 155 -11.91 -6.18 -6.21
CA PHE A 155 -11.51 -4.77 -5.97
C PHE A 155 -10.07 -4.65 -5.47
N ILE A 156 -9.68 -5.47 -4.49
CA ILE A 156 -8.33 -5.46 -3.90
C ILE A 156 -7.29 -5.90 -4.92
N THR A 157 -7.56 -7.00 -5.64
CA THR A 157 -6.63 -7.55 -6.63
C THR A 157 -6.44 -6.62 -7.81
N ALA A 158 -7.53 -6.10 -8.39
CA ALA A 158 -7.48 -5.04 -9.40
C ALA A 158 -6.73 -3.81 -8.86
N GLY A 159 -6.97 -3.47 -7.58
CA GLY A 159 -6.25 -2.47 -6.82
C GLY A 159 -4.72 -2.60 -6.91
N ILE A 160 -4.22 -3.79 -6.56
CA ILE A 160 -2.80 -4.12 -6.57
C ILE A 160 -2.22 -4.05 -7.98
N PHE A 161 -2.87 -4.69 -8.96
CA PHE A 161 -2.40 -4.70 -10.36
C PHE A 161 -2.33 -3.30 -10.96
N ILE A 162 -3.37 -2.49 -10.77
CA ILE A 162 -3.41 -1.11 -11.25
C ILE A 162 -2.34 -0.28 -10.53
N GLY A 163 -2.15 -0.49 -9.22
CA GLY A 163 -1.11 0.20 -8.44
C GLY A 163 0.29 -0.05 -9.00
N ILE A 164 0.63 -1.33 -9.23
CA ILE A 164 1.92 -1.72 -9.81
C ILE A 164 2.10 -1.12 -11.20
N LEU A 165 1.08 -1.19 -12.07
CA LEU A 165 1.12 -0.60 -13.41
C LEU A 165 1.34 0.92 -13.36
N LEU A 166 0.61 1.61 -12.49
CA LEU A 166 0.71 3.06 -12.31
C LEU A 166 2.10 3.48 -11.84
N GLU A 167 2.70 2.74 -10.91
CA GLU A 167 4.07 2.98 -10.44
C GLU A 167 5.11 2.73 -11.55
N ALA A 168 4.97 1.63 -12.30
CA ALA A 168 5.86 1.31 -13.41
C ALA A 168 5.83 2.38 -14.52
N VAL A 169 4.64 2.87 -14.89
CA VAL A 169 4.49 3.96 -15.87
C VAL A 169 5.13 5.24 -15.37
N MET A 170 4.89 5.61 -14.11
CA MET A 170 5.41 6.86 -13.55
C MET A 170 6.93 6.85 -13.36
N SER A 171 7.49 5.73 -12.93
CA SER A 171 8.95 5.57 -12.85
C SER A 171 9.63 5.80 -14.20
N ARG A 172 9.02 5.29 -15.29
CA ARG A 172 9.50 5.54 -16.66
C ARG A 172 9.37 7.00 -17.09
N LEU A 173 8.31 7.68 -16.69
CA LEU A 173 8.13 9.11 -16.97
C LEU A 173 9.18 9.94 -16.24
N GLU A 174 9.39 9.71 -14.94
CA GLU A 174 10.40 10.41 -14.14
C GLU A 174 11.82 10.24 -14.71
N ALA A 175 12.16 9.02 -15.17
CA ALA A 175 13.44 8.75 -15.83
C ALA A 175 13.61 9.54 -17.15
N ARG A 176 12.55 9.69 -17.95
CA ARG A 176 12.59 10.47 -19.19
C ARG A 176 12.77 11.97 -18.92
N THR A 177 12.08 12.50 -17.91
CA THR A 177 12.18 13.92 -17.56
C THR A 177 13.54 14.27 -16.95
N ALA A 178 14.18 13.33 -16.25
CA ALA A 178 15.54 13.50 -15.73
C ALA A 178 16.59 13.52 -16.86
N ASN A 179 16.48 12.61 -17.84
CA ASN A 179 17.38 12.56 -19.00
C ASN A 179 17.23 13.77 -19.95
N GLN A 180 16.09 14.48 -19.93
CA GLN A 180 15.92 15.71 -20.71
C GLN A 180 16.51 16.96 -20.02
N LYS A 181 16.85 16.87 -18.74
CA LYS A 181 17.43 17.98 -17.95
C LYS A 181 18.94 17.84 -17.72
N ALA A 182 19.52 16.70 -18.09
CA ALA A 182 20.97 16.44 -18.08
C ALA A 182 21.55 16.74 -19.47
#